data_AF-A0A2M7F6V5-F1
#
_entry.id   AF-A0A2M7F6V5-F1
#
_cell.length_a   1.000
_cell.length_b   1.000
_cell.length_c   1.000
_cell.angle_alpha   90.00
_cell.angle_beta   90.00
_cell.angle_gamma   90.00
#
_symmetry.space_group_name_H-M   'P 1'
#
loop_
_entity.id
_entity.type
_entity.pdbx_description
1 polymer ?
#
loop_
_entity_poly.entity_id
_entity_poly.type
_entity_poly.pdbx_seq_one_letter_code
_entity_poly.pdbx_strand_id
1 'polypeptide(L)' 'MSRIQPPESENISRQVEEIFKEIEGAFGRVPNLMKTYAHHPPLLEANWNKVKAVMMQGSLNQKVKQTIAVLVSKDNSCN' A
#
# COMPACT_ATOMS: atom_id res chain seq x y z
N MET A 1 -6.30 -16.45 -5.60
CA MET A 1 -5.71 -15.75 -6.76
C MET A 1 -6.41 -14.42 -6.95
N SER A 2 -5.69 -13.36 -7.34
CA SER A 2 -6.28 -12.04 -7.59
C SER A 2 -7.09 -12.03 -8.88
N ARG A 3 -8.30 -11.45 -8.84
CA ARG A 3 -9.14 -11.26 -10.04
C ARG A 3 -8.59 -10.19 -10.96
N ILE A 4 -8.00 -9.14 -10.40
CA ILE A 4 -7.38 -8.03 -11.13
C ILE A 4 -5.87 -8.24 -11.04
N GLN A 5 -5.23 -8.40 -12.20
CA GLN A 5 -3.77 -8.47 -12.27
C GLN A 5 -3.17 -7.07 -12.25
N PRO A 6 -2.00 -6.86 -11.62
CA PRO A 6 -1.31 -5.58 -11.69
C PRO A 6 -0.90 -5.27 -13.15
N PRO A 7 -0.72 -3.98 -13.50
CA PRO A 7 -0.22 -3.61 -14.82
C PRO A 7 1.19 -4.17 -15.05
N GLU A 8 1.51 -4.47 -16.30
CA GLU A 8 2.84 -4.93 -16.70
C GLU A 8 3.90 -3.84 -16.46
N SER A 9 5.10 -4.25 -16.06
CA SER A 9 6.21 -3.35 -15.69
C SER A 9 6.65 -2.40 -16.80
N GLU A 10 6.38 -2.74 -18.06
CA GLU A 10 6.78 -1.95 -19.23
C GLU A 10 5.85 -0.76 -19.51
N ASN A 11 4.66 -0.71 -18.87
CA ASN A 11 3.64 0.30 -19.12
C ASN A 11 3.42 1.26 -17.92
N ILE A 12 4.39 1.33 -17.02
CA ILE A 12 4.23 2.12 -15.80
C ILE A 12 4.83 3.53 -15.98
N SER A 13 4.04 4.56 -15.67
CA SER A 13 4.54 5.95 -15.67
C SER A 13 5.62 6.20 -14.61
N ARG A 14 6.52 7.16 -14.86
CA ARG A 14 7.56 7.60 -13.91
C ARG A 14 7.01 7.90 -12.50
N GLN A 15 5.83 8.52 -12.41
CA GLN A 15 5.20 8.85 -11.12
C GLN A 15 4.95 7.59 -10.27
N VAL A 16 4.50 6.50 -10.88
CA VAL A 16 4.24 5.25 -10.14
C VAL A 16 5.55 4.59 -9.73
N GLU A 17 6.59 4.64 -10.56
CA GLU A 17 7.92 4.11 -10.21
C GLU A 17 8.50 4.82 -8.98
N GLU A 18 8.35 6.14 -8.89
CA GLU A 18 8.78 6.93 -7.74
C GLU A 18 8.04 6.51 -6.47
N ILE A 19 6.70 6.38 -6.55
CA ILE A 19 5.89 5.91 -5.42
C ILE A 19 6.27 4.47 -5.03
N PHE A 20 6.52 3.59 -5.99
CA PHE A 20 6.94 2.21 -5.71
C PHE A 20 8.30 2.15 -5.01
N LYS A 21 9.26 2.99 -5.40
CA LYS A 21 10.55 3.11 -4.69
C LYS A 21 10.38 3.57 -3.25
N GLU A 22 9.49 4.54 -2.98
CA GLU A 22 9.18 4.95 -1.61
C GLU A 22 8.58 3.78 -0.80
N ILE A 23 7.62 3.07 -1.37
CA ILE A 23 6.95 1.94 -0.72
C ILE A 23 7.95 0.81 -0.45
N GLU A 24 8.82 0.49 -1.40
CA GLU A 24 9.87 -0.51 -1.24
C GLU A 24 10.86 -0.10 -0.16
N GLY A 25 11.25 1.18 -0.07
CA GLY A 25 12.06 1.69 1.02
C GLY A 25 11.41 1.56 2.40
N ALA A 26 10.08 1.68 2.48
CA ALA A 26 9.33 1.58 3.73
C ALA A 26 9.02 0.14 4.18
N PHE A 27 8.78 -0.77 3.23
CA PHE A 27 8.31 -2.14 3.53
C PHE A 27 9.27 -3.25 3.07
N GLY A 28 10.36 -2.93 2.39
CA GLY A 28 11.29 -3.89 1.76
C GLY A 28 10.74 -4.58 0.51
N ARG A 29 9.49 -4.28 0.13
CA ARG A 29 8.82 -4.75 -1.09
C ARG A 29 7.61 -3.87 -1.38
N VAL A 30 7.13 -3.87 -2.63
CA VAL A 30 5.83 -3.28 -2.97
C VAL A 30 4.71 -4.30 -2.72
N PRO A 31 3.75 -4.04 -1.80
CA PRO A 31 2.61 -4.93 -1.56
C PRO A 31 1.72 -5.08 -2.79
N ASN A 32 1.09 -6.25 -2.97
CA ASN A 32 0.24 -6.53 -4.14
C ASN A 32 -0.90 -5.53 -4.32
N LEU A 33 -1.50 -5.06 -3.22
CA LEU A 33 -2.56 -4.04 -3.26
C LEU A 33 -2.07 -2.74 -3.93
N MET A 34 -0.86 -2.29 -3.58
CA MET A 34 -0.26 -1.09 -4.17
C MET A 34 0.10 -1.31 -5.64
N LYS A 35 0.56 -2.52 -5.99
CA LYS A 35 0.77 -2.89 -7.40
C LYS A 35 -0.52 -2.78 -8.22
N THR A 36 -1.64 -3.22 -7.66
CA THR A 36 -2.94 -3.14 -8.36
C THR A 36 -3.44 -1.70 -8.49
N TYR A 37 -3.17 -0.82 -7.52
CA TYR A 37 -3.53 0.61 -7.65
C TYR A 37 -2.79 1.34 -8.78
N ALA A 38 -1.69 0.81 -9.29
CA ALA A 38 -0.97 1.41 -10.42
C ALA A 38 -1.79 1.49 -11.72
N HIS A 39 -2.90 0.77 -11.84
CA HIS A 39 -3.89 0.98 -12.92
C HIS A 39 -4.45 2.42 -12.94
N HIS A 40 -4.43 3.12 -11.80
CA HIS A 40 -4.83 4.51 -11.69
C HIS A 40 -3.87 5.27 -10.75
N PRO A 41 -2.82 5.93 -11.30
CA PRO A 41 -1.78 6.58 -10.50
C PRO A 41 -2.27 7.54 -9.41
N PRO A 42 -3.31 8.38 -9.63
CA PRO A 42 -3.86 9.23 -8.56
C PRO A 42 -4.41 8.44 -7.37
N LEU A 43 -4.97 7.25 -7.60
CA LEU A 43 -5.45 6.38 -6.52
C LEU A 43 -4.29 5.75 -5.74
N LEU A 44 -3.22 5.33 -6.44
CA LEU A 44 -2.01 4.85 -5.80
C LEU A 44 -1.42 5.92 -4.88
N GLU A 45 -1.26 7.14 -5.38
CA GLU A 45 -0.73 8.27 -4.61
C GLU A 45 -1.59 8.58 -3.39
N ALA A 46 -2.91 8.70 -3.57
CA ALA A 46 -3.84 8.98 -2.47
C ALA A 46 -3.77 7.89 -1.38
N ASN A 47 -3.71 6.61 -1.76
CA ASN A 47 -3.60 5.51 -0.81
C ASN A 47 -2.23 5.46 -0.13
N TRP A 48 -1.16 5.78 -0.84
CA TRP A 48 0.17 5.85 -0.23
C TRP A 48 0.25 6.97 0.81
N ASN A 49 -0.26 8.15 0.47
CA ASN A 49 -0.36 9.27 1.41
C ASN A 49 -1.21 8.94 2.64
N LYS A 50 -2.32 8.21 2.46
CA LYS A 50 -3.12 7.68 3.56
C LYS A 50 -2.32 6.74 4.46
N VAL A 51 -1.54 5.81 3.89
CA VAL A 51 -0.69 4.91 4.67
C VAL A 51 0.36 5.68 5.45
N LYS A 52 1.03 6.66 4.83
CA LYS A 52 2.01 7.52 5.52
C LYS A 52 1.37 8.25 6.71
N ALA A 53 0.23 8.89 6.50
CA ALA A 53 -0.48 9.63 7.55
C ALA A 53 -0.96 8.72 8.69
N VAL A 54 -1.57 7.58 8.37
CA VAL A 54 -2.20 6.71 9.40
C VAL A 54 -1.18 5.81 10.08
N MET A 55 -0.28 5.17 9.33
CA MET A 55 0.61 4.15 9.86
C MET A 55 1.95 4.71 10.34
N MET A 56 2.51 5.71 9.66
CA MET A 56 3.88 6.20 9.92
C MET A 56 3.94 7.45 10.81
N GLN A 57 2.86 8.24 10.88
CA GLN A 57 2.82 9.50 11.65
C GLN A 57 1.86 9.44 12.85
N GLY A 58 1.94 10.39 13.77
CA GLY A 58 1.02 10.49 14.93
C GLY A 58 1.58 9.91 16.22
N SER A 59 0.73 9.83 17.26
CA SER A 59 1.15 9.55 18.64
C SER A 59 1.13 8.07 19.03
N LEU A 60 0.34 7.24 18.36
CA LEU A 60 0.30 5.79 18.62
C LEU A 60 1.55 5.13 18.07
N ASN A 61 2.16 4.26 18.87
CA ASN A 61 3.29 3.47 18.42
C ASN A 61 2.88 2.52 17.27
N GLN A 62 3.86 2.14 16.44
CA GLN A 62 3.61 1.32 15.25
C GLN A 62 3.02 -0.05 15.59
N LYS A 63 3.45 -0.67 16.70
CA LYS A 63 2.97 -1.99 17.14
C LYS A 63 1.46 -1.96 17.40
N VAL A 64 0.97 -0.96 18.12
CA VAL A 64 -0.47 -0.79 18.42
C VAL A 64 -1.27 -0.63 17.14
N LYS A 65 -0.81 0.21 16.21
CA LYS A 65 -1.50 0.39 14.92
C LYS A 65 -1.58 -0.90 14.10
N GLN A 66 -0.49 -1.65 14.05
CA GLN A 66 -0.45 -2.95 13.38
C GLN A 66 -1.37 -3.97 14.07
N THR A 67 -1.41 -4.00 15.41
CA THR A 67 -2.34 -4.85 16.16
C THR A 67 -3.79 -4.52 15.82
N ILE A 68 -4.15 -3.23 15.79
CA ILE A 68 -5.50 -2.80 15.37
C ILE A 68 -5.78 -3.27 13.94
N ALA A 69 -4.86 -3.06 13.00
CA ALA A 69 -5.03 -3.46 11.61
C ALA A 69 -5.24 -4.98 11.46
N VAL A 70 -4.52 -5.80 12.23
CA VAL A 70 -4.66 -7.26 12.23
C VAL A 70 -6.00 -7.70 12.83
N LEU A 71 -6.40 -7.13 13.98
CA LEU A 71 -7.68 -7.48 14.62
C LEU A 71 -8.87 -7.10 13.73
N VAL A 72 -8.87 -5.90 13.15
CA VAL A 72 -9.93 -5.46 12.23
C VAL A 72 -9.95 -6.33 10.97
N SER A 73 -8.79 -6.72 10.43
CA SER A 73 -8.73 -7.63 9.27
C SER A 73 -9.31 -9.01 9.61
N LYS A 74 -9.00 -9.53 10.80
CA LYS A 74 -9.55 -10.80 11.31
C LYS A 74 -11.06 -10.74 11.46
N ASP A 75 -11.59 -9.68 12.07
CA ASP A 75 -13.04 -9.50 12.26
C ASP A 75 -13.78 -9.39 10.92
N ASN A 76 -13.11 -8.85 9.90
CA ASN A 76 -13.62 -8.79 8.52
C ASN A 76 -13.31 -10.04 7.68
N SER A 77 -12.72 -11.09 8.26
CA SER A 77 -12.31 -12.32 7.54
C SER A 77 -11.44 -12.05 6.30
N CYS A 78 -10.60 -11.01 6.36
CA CYS A 78 -9.67 -10.64 5.30
C CYS A 78 -8.38 -11.48 5.43
N ASN A 79 -8.18 -12.42 4.49
CA ASN A 79 -7.05 -13.34 4.43
C ASN A 79 -6.10 -13.03 3.26
#